data_AF-A0A0A9WNH1-F1
#
_entry.id   AF-A0A0A9WNH1-F1
#
_cell.length_a   1.000
_cell.length_b   1.000
_cell.length_c   1.000
_cell.angle_alpha   90.00
_cell.angle_beta   90.00
_cell.angle_gamma   90.00
#
_symmetry.space_group_name_H-M   'P 1'
#
loop_
_entity.id
_entity.type
_entity.pdbx_description
1 polymer ?
#
loop_
_entity_poly.entity_id
_entity_poly.type
_entity_poly.pdbx_seq_one_letter_code
_entity_poly.pdbx_strand_id
1 'polypeptide(L)'
;MRRAATFAAALAINQNEPGVALEILSTVQRQTYVTVRNLKVCALADLGRPDDALPILRNVLEFRDSPADGQSHTFYKEAITKMDSSVQKSNNPELTTEYESVLKKLVTLKLVIDDSLDAQLCSDIEAIQSPQRRDGQAPFKRDFRKGGFGGNRPSYRPGVRDLL
;
A
#
# COMPACT_ATOMS: atom_id res chain seq x y z
N MET A 1 -6.81 -1.72 8.88
CA MET A 1 -6.94 -0.25 8.74
C MET A 1 -6.83 0.27 7.29
N ARG A 2 -6.11 -0.39 6.37
CA ARG A 2 -5.97 0.07 4.97
C ARG A 2 -7.30 0.45 4.30
N ARG A 3 -8.28 -0.47 4.27
CA ARG A 3 -9.57 -0.29 3.56
C ARG A 3 -10.33 0.94 4.08
N ALA A 4 -10.44 1.10 5.40
CA ALA A 4 -11.10 2.24 6.03
C ALA A 4 -10.40 3.57 5.67
N ALA A 5 -9.07 3.62 5.75
CA ALA A 5 -8.31 4.82 5.40
C ALA A 5 -8.44 5.19 3.91
N THR A 6 -8.36 4.22 3.01
CA THR A 6 -8.53 4.47 1.57
C THR A 6 -9.95 4.92 1.23
N PHE A 7 -10.96 4.40 1.94
CA PHE A 7 -12.35 4.81 1.74
C PHE A 7 -12.58 6.25 2.24
N ALA A 8 -12.07 6.59 3.43
CA ALA A 8 -12.13 7.95 3.95
C ALA A 8 -11.40 8.96 3.05
N ALA A 9 -10.24 8.57 2.51
CA ALA A 9 -9.49 9.41 1.57
C ALA A 9 -10.24 9.61 0.25
N ALA A 10 -10.86 8.56 -0.31
CA ALA A 10 -11.69 8.69 -1.51
C ALA A 10 -12.88 9.63 -1.30
N LEU A 11 -13.54 9.51 -0.15
CA LEU A 11 -14.64 10.41 0.22
C LEU A 11 -14.19 11.86 0.37
N ALA A 12 -13.02 12.12 0.94
CA ALA A 12 -12.44 13.46 1.04
C ALA A 12 -12.13 14.06 -0.34
N ILE A 13 -11.59 13.26 -1.28
CA ILE A 13 -11.39 13.68 -2.68
C ILE A 13 -12.73 14.07 -3.33
N ASN A 14 -13.77 13.26 -3.13
CA ASN A 14 -15.10 13.54 -3.68
C ASN A 14 -15.77 14.79 -3.05
N GLN A 15 -15.35 15.20 -1.86
CA GLN A 15 -15.79 16.43 -1.19
C GLN A 15 -14.96 17.66 -1.57
N ASN A 16 -14.05 17.55 -2.55
CA ASN A 16 -13.10 18.60 -2.95
C ASN A 16 -12.11 18.99 -1.84
N GLU A 17 -11.81 18.07 -0.92
CA GLU A 17 -10.79 18.23 0.13
C GLU A 17 -9.60 17.27 -0.08
N PRO A 18 -8.87 17.36 -1.21
CA PRO A 18 -7.78 16.43 -1.52
C PRO A 18 -6.58 16.58 -0.57
N GLY A 19 -6.42 17.72 0.11
CA GLY A 19 -5.40 17.90 1.14
C GLY A 19 -5.60 16.98 2.34
N VAL A 20 -6.83 16.88 2.84
CA VAL A 20 -7.19 15.94 3.92
C VAL A 20 -6.99 14.50 3.47
N ALA A 21 -7.30 14.19 2.21
CA ALA A 21 -7.07 12.85 1.67
C ALA A 21 -5.58 12.45 1.73
N LEU A 22 -4.66 13.36 1.43
CA LEU A 22 -3.22 13.07 1.54
C LEU A 22 -2.77 12.82 2.97
N GLU A 23 -3.30 13.57 3.94
CA GLU A 23 -3.01 13.36 5.36
C GLU A 23 -3.50 11.98 5.82
N ILE A 24 -4.72 11.59 5.43
CA ILE A 24 -5.24 10.24 5.73
C ILE A 24 -4.35 9.19 5.08
N LEU A 25 -3.97 9.36 3.82
CA LEU A 25 -3.14 8.41 3.09
C LEU A 25 -1.72 8.32 3.64
N SER A 26 -1.17 9.37 4.26
CA SER A 26 0.16 9.36 4.88
C SER A 26 0.24 8.39 6.07
N THR A 27 -0.87 8.19 6.79
CA THR A 27 -0.95 7.26 7.93
C THR A 27 -0.91 5.78 7.53
N VAL A 28 -1.09 5.45 6.24
CA VAL A 28 -1.13 4.06 5.79
C VAL A 28 0.28 3.46 5.75
N GLN A 29 0.48 2.32 6.42
CA GLN A 29 1.80 1.69 6.53
C GLN A 29 2.43 1.28 5.19
N ARG A 30 1.63 0.76 4.26
CA ARG A 30 2.13 0.34 2.94
C ARG A 30 1.63 1.28 1.84
N GLN A 31 2.50 2.21 1.49
CA GLN A 31 2.26 3.24 0.47
C GLN A 31 2.31 2.72 -0.97
N THR A 32 2.82 1.49 -1.15
CA THR A 32 2.98 0.85 -2.45
C THR A 32 1.72 0.14 -2.94
N TYR A 33 0.68 0.02 -2.11
CA TYR A 33 -0.58 -0.59 -2.53
C TYR A 33 -1.23 0.18 -3.67
N VAL A 34 -1.72 -0.55 -4.68
CA VAL A 34 -2.35 0.00 -5.90
C VAL A 34 -3.40 1.05 -5.56
N THR A 35 -4.34 0.76 -4.66
CA THR A 35 -5.40 1.71 -4.27
C THR A 35 -4.86 2.98 -3.61
N VAL A 36 -3.89 2.86 -2.70
CA VAL A 36 -3.26 3.99 -2.00
C VAL A 36 -2.50 4.88 -2.99
N ARG A 37 -1.73 4.25 -3.89
CA ARG A 37 -0.96 4.94 -4.92
C ARG A 37 -1.86 5.72 -5.88
N ASN A 38 -2.94 5.10 -6.36
CA ASN A 38 -3.89 5.75 -7.25
C ASN A 38 -4.60 6.93 -6.57
N LEU A 39 -5.06 6.74 -5.33
CA LEU A 39 -5.68 7.82 -4.55
C LEU A 39 -4.72 9.00 -4.32
N LYS A 40 -3.44 8.73 -4.07
CA LYS A 40 -2.43 9.79 -3.93
C LYS A 40 -2.23 10.58 -5.24
N VAL A 41 -2.15 9.88 -6.37
CA VAL A 41 -2.04 10.51 -7.68
C VAL A 41 -3.27 11.38 -7.96
N CYS A 42 -4.48 10.88 -7.70
CA CYS A 42 -5.70 11.67 -7.83
C CYS A 42 -5.68 12.92 -6.94
N ALA A 43 -5.34 12.77 -5.65
CA ALA A 43 -5.31 13.89 -4.71
C ALA A 43 -4.25 14.95 -5.09
N LEU A 44 -3.06 14.53 -5.54
CA LEU A 44 -2.01 15.45 -5.98
C LEU A 44 -2.40 16.19 -7.27
N ALA A 45 -3.05 15.49 -8.21
CA ALA A 45 -3.61 16.12 -9.40
C ALA A 45 -4.69 17.15 -9.07
N ASP A 46 -5.60 16.81 -8.15
CA ASP A 46 -6.67 17.72 -7.72
C ASP A 46 -6.15 18.94 -6.95
N LEU A 47 -5.01 18.80 -6.25
CA LEU A 47 -4.28 19.91 -5.60
C LEU A 47 -3.47 20.79 -6.56
N GLY A 48 -3.40 20.44 -7.84
CA GLY A 48 -2.58 21.15 -8.82
C GLY A 48 -1.07 20.96 -8.62
N ARG A 49 -0.66 19.82 -8.04
CA ARG A 49 0.75 19.44 -7.80
C ARG A 49 1.13 18.22 -8.64
N PRO A 50 1.09 18.29 -9.99
CA PRO A 50 1.43 17.16 -10.85
C PRO A 50 2.91 16.78 -10.73
N ASP A 51 3.79 17.73 -10.38
CA ASP A 51 5.21 17.53 -10.11
C ASP A 51 5.47 16.43 -9.08
N ASP A 52 4.71 16.44 -7.98
CA ASP A 52 4.87 15.48 -6.89
C ASP A 52 4.27 14.11 -7.22
N ALA A 53 3.34 14.06 -8.17
CA ALA A 53 2.74 12.82 -8.63
C ALA A 53 3.64 12.09 -9.65
N LEU A 54 4.47 12.79 -10.42
CA LEU A 54 5.39 12.19 -11.40
C LEU A 54 6.36 11.15 -10.81
N PRO A 55 7.06 11.42 -9.68
CA PRO A 55 7.89 10.43 -9.02
C PRO A 55 7.15 9.15 -8.66
N ILE A 56 5.87 9.25 -8.31
CA ILE A 56 5.02 8.09 -7.99
C ILE A 56 4.85 7.21 -9.23
N LEU A 57 4.62 7.82 -10.40
CA LEU A 57 4.50 7.10 -11.68
C LEU A 57 5.84 6.46 -12.09
N ARG A 58 6.96 7.18 -11.91
CA ARG A 58 8.31 6.67 -12.23
C ARG A 58 8.70 5.47 -11.39
N ASN A 59 8.45 5.55 -10.09
CA ASN A 59 8.75 4.47 -9.14
C ASN A 59 8.08 3.15 -9.58
N VAL A 60 6.88 3.20 -10.16
CA VAL A 60 6.24 1.98 -10.71
C VAL A 60 7.04 1.33 -11.83
N LEU A 61 7.67 2.13 -12.68
CA LEU A 61 8.45 1.65 -13.81
C LEU A 61 9.77 1.01 -13.36
N GLU A 62 10.37 1.54 -12.30
CA GLU A 62 11.66 1.07 -11.76
C GLU A 62 11.54 -0.23 -10.95
N PHE A 63 10.50 -0.37 -10.13
CA PHE A 63 10.36 -1.52 -9.21
C PHE A 63 9.82 -2.79 -9.89
N ARG A 64 9.60 -2.77 -11.21
CA ARG A 64 9.10 -3.92 -11.98
C ARG A 64 10.16 -4.99 -12.28
N ASP A 65 11.43 -4.73 -11.98
CA ASP A 65 12.52 -5.69 -12.19
C ASP A 65 12.44 -6.94 -11.29
N SER A 66 11.43 -7.06 -10.41
CA SER A 66 11.15 -8.28 -9.66
C SER A 66 10.13 -9.16 -10.42
N PRO A 67 10.53 -10.34 -10.93
CA PRO A 67 9.71 -11.18 -11.83
C PRO A 67 8.53 -11.92 -11.15
N ALA A 68 8.15 -11.55 -9.92
CA ALA A 68 7.24 -12.33 -9.10
C ALA A 68 5.74 -12.10 -9.40
N ASP A 69 5.34 -10.91 -9.86
CA ASP A 69 3.92 -10.58 -10.01
C ASP A 69 3.52 -10.35 -11.48
N GLY A 70 3.14 -11.45 -12.13
CA GLY A 70 2.41 -11.40 -13.40
C GLY A 70 1.13 -10.57 -13.24
N GLN A 71 1.00 -9.51 -14.05
CA GLN A 71 -0.21 -8.70 -14.19
C GLN A 71 -0.69 -7.96 -12.92
N SER A 72 0.23 -7.41 -12.12
CA SER A 72 -0.14 -6.34 -11.18
C SER A 72 -0.45 -5.05 -11.94
N HIS A 73 -1.66 -4.97 -12.47
CA HIS A 73 -2.46 -3.77 -12.62
C HIS A 73 -2.05 -2.62 -11.69
N THR A 74 -1.49 -1.53 -12.22
CA THR A 74 -0.88 -0.48 -11.37
C THR A 74 -1.67 0.82 -11.30
N PHE A 75 -2.26 1.27 -12.41
CA PHE A 75 -2.98 2.54 -12.46
C PHE A 75 -4.37 2.40 -13.07
N TYR A 76 -5.34 3.10 -12.49
CA TYR A 76 -6.67 3.24 -13.05
C TYR A 76 -6.71 4.40 -14.04
N LYS A 77 -7.51 4.27 -15.09
CA LYS A 77 -7.69 5.30 -16.10
C LYS A 77 -8.11 6.65 -15.51
N GLU A 78 -8.97 6.63 -14.49
CA GLU A 78 -9.43 7.83 -13.79
C GLU A 78 -8.26 8.67 -13.24
N ALA A 79 -7.28 8.02 -12.59
CA ALA A 79 -6.10 8.69 -12.06
C ALA A 79 -5.24 9.34 -13.15
N ILE A 80 -5.10 8.66 -14.29
CA ILE A 80 -4.36 9.18 -15.44
C ILE A 80 -5.09 10.38 -16.05
N THR A 81 -6.41 10.31 -16.21
CA THR A 81 -7.21 11.42 -16.76
C THR A 81 -7.18 12.68 -15.89
N LYS A 82 -7.20 12.51 -14.55
CA LYS A 82 -7.03 13.63 -13.61
C LYS A 82 -5.64 14.24 -13.72
N MET A 83 -4.60 13.40 -13.81
CA MET A 83 -3.23 13.86 -14.01
C MET A 83 -3.05 14.64 -15.29
N ASP A 84 -3.58 14.16 -16.42
CA ASP A 84 -3.50 14.86 -17.71
C ASP A 84 -4.16 16.24 -17.61
N SER A 85 -5.35 16.31 -17.00
CA SER A 85 -6.04 17.57 -16.74
C SER A 85 -5.23 18.52 -15.85
N SER A 86 -4.51 18.00 -14.85
CA SER A 86 -3.66 18.82 -13.97
C SER A 86 -2.38 19.29 -14.65
N VAL A 87 -1.76 18.47 -15.49
CA VAL A 87 -0.53 18.82 -16.23
C VAL A 87 -0.84 19.91 -17.25
N GLN A 88 -1.96 19.78 -17.98
CA GLN A 88 -2.42 20.82 -18.92
C GLN A 88 -2.67 22.17 -18.23
N LYS A 89 -3.19 22.17 -16.99
CA LYS A 89 -3.39 23.39 -16.19
C LYS A 89 -2.08 24.03 -15.71
N SER A 90 -1.05 23.23 -15.43
CA SER A 90 0.23 23.71 -14.90
C SER A 90 1.08 24.43 -15.96
N ASN A 91 0.81 24.21 -17.26
CA ASN A 91 1.42 24.88 -18.42
C ASN A 91 2.97 24.91 -18.43
N ASN A 92 3.61 23.96 -17.74
CA ASN A 92 5.07 23.80 -17.72
C ASN A 92 5.49 22.80 -18.80
N PRO A 93 6.25 23.23 -19.84
CA PRO A 93 6.55 22.38 -20.98
C PRO A 93 7.43 21.17 -20.60
N GLU A 94 8.34 21.33 -19.65
CA GLU A 94 9.21 20.24 -19.17
C GLU A 94 8.37 19.10 -18.57
N LEU A 95 7.45 19.43 -17.64
CA LEU A 95 6.56 18.46 -17.01
C LEU A 95 5.70 17.70 -18.02
N THR A 96 5.19 18.39 -19.04
CA THR A 96 4.35 17.76 -20.06
C THR A 96 5.15 16.72 -20.85
N THR A 97 6.37 17.05 -21.27
CA THR A 97 7.22 16.11 -22.02
C THR A 97 7.62 14.90 -21.17
N GLU A 98 7.94 15.13 -19.89
CA GLU A 98 8.27 14.06 -18.95
C GLU A 98 7.08 13.15 -18.68
N TYR A 99 5.90 13.73 -18.44
CA TYR A 99 4.65 13.01 -18.24
C TYR A 99 4.30 12.15 -19.46
N GLU A 100 4.39 12.69 -20.67
CA GLU A 100 4.13 11.95 -21.90
C GLU A 100 5.09 10.75 -22.08
N SER A 101 6.38 10.94 -21.76
CA SER A 101 7.38 9.86 -21.83
C SER A 101 7.03 8.73 -20.85
N VAL A 102 6.63 9.08 -19.63
CA VAL A 102 6.19 8.12 -18.60
C VAL A 102 4.90 7.43 -19.03
N LEU A 103 3.92 8.16 -19.54
CA LEU A 103 2.64 7.63 -19.99
C LEU A 103 2.82 6.63 -21.14
N LYS A 104 3.64 6.96 -22.14
CA LYS A 104 3.98 6.04 -23.24
C LYS A 104 4.55 4.72 -22.72
N LYS A 105 5.43 4.76 -21.72
CA LYS A 105 5.96 3.55 -21.08
C LYS A 105 4.88 2.77 -20.34
N LEU A 106 4.04 3.43 -19.56
CA LEU A 106 2.94 2.80 -18.82
C LEU A 106 1.94 2.07 -19.74
N VAL A 107 1.57 2.71 -20.86
CA VAL A 107 0.67 2.13 -21.88
C VAL A 107 1.34 0.96 -22.60
N THR A 108 2.60 1.10 -23.01
CA THR A 108 3.36 0.01 -23.66
C THR A 108 3.43 -1.24 -22.78
N LEU A 109 3.56 -1.05 -21.47
CA LEU A 109 3.63 -2.12 -20.48
C LEU A 109 2.25 -2.65 -20.06
N LYS A 110 1.14 -2.12 -20.60
CA LYS A 110 -0.25 -2.46 -20.24
C LYS A 110 -0.52 -2.37 -18.73
N LEU A 111 0.02 -1.34 -18.07
CA LEU A 111 -0.12 -1.12 -16.62
C LEU A 111 -1.35 -0.28 -16.24
N VAL A 112 -2.18 0.08 -17.23
CA VAL A 112 -3.40 0.88 -17.07
C VAL A 112 -4.61 -0.03 -17.21
N ILE A 113 -5.58 0.16 -16.32
CA ILE A 113 -6.86 -0.58 -16.29
C ILE A 113 -7.99 0.40 -16.58
N ASP A 114 -8.99 -0.06 -17.32
CA ASP A 114 -10.23 0.68 -17.60
C ASP A 114 -11.29 0.57 -16.48
N ASP A 115 -10.97 -0.03 -15.34
CA ASP A 115 -11.88 -0.14 -14.19
C ASP A 115 -11.89 1.15 -13.35
N SER A 116 -12.94 1.33 -12.53
CA SER A 116 -13.10 2.48 -11.65
C SER A 116 -12.42 2.26 -10.30
N LEU A 117 -11.87 3.34 -9.72
CA LEU A 117 -11.29 3.27 -8.38
C LEU A 117 -12.34 2.91 -7.33
N ASP A 118 -13.57 3.38 -7.51
CA ASP A 118 -14.71 3.12 -6.62
C ASP A 118 -15.12 1.65 -6.62
N ALA A 119 -15.16 0.99 -7.79
CA ALA A 119 -15.43 -0.44 -7.87
C ALA A 119 -14.40 -1.25 -7.06
N GLN A 120 -13.12 -0.88 -7.15
CA GLN A 120 -12.09 -1.54 -6.36
C GLN A 120 -12.22 -1.25 -4.87
N LEU A 121 -12.62 -0.04 -4.46
CA LEU A 121 -12.80 0.30 -3.05
C LEU A 121 -13.98 -0.44 -2.42
N CYS A 122 -15.08 -0.56 -3.16
CA CYS A 122 -16.31 -1.22 -2.78
C CYS A 122 -16.30 -2.74 -2.98
N SER A 123 -15.18 -3.32 -3.46
CA SER A 123 -15.05 -4.78 -3.55
C SER A 123 -15.18 -5.44 -2.19
N ASP A 124 -15.81 -6.61 -2.18
CA ASP A 124 -16.06 -7.37 -0.97
C ASP A 124 -14.78 -7.63 -0.18
N ILE A 125 -14.91 -7.53 1.15
CA ILE A 125 -13.83 -7.90 2.05
C ILE A 125 -13.87 -9.41 2.16
N GLU A 126 -12.99 -10.08 1.43
CA GLU A 126 -12.76 -11.51 1.62
C GLU A 126 -12.41 -11.74 3.10
N ALA A 127 -13.30 -12.47 3.79
CA ALA A 127 -12.99 -12.95 5.11
C ALA A 127 -11.78 -13.88 4.96
N ILE A 128 -10.63 -13.47 5.50
CA ILE A 128 -9.49 -14.35 5.62
C ILE A 128 -10.01 -15.55 6.40
N GLN A 129 -10.21 -16.68 5.73
CA GLN A 129 -10.40 -17.95 6.40
C GLN A 129 -9.13 -18.13 7.21
N SER A 130 -9.21 -17.81 8.50
CA SER A 130 -8.14 -18.11 9.44
C SER A 130 -7.83 -19.57 9.19
N PRO A 131 -6.59 -19.97 8.86
CA PRO A 131 -6.28 -21.37 8.67
C PRO A 131 -6.78 -22.04 9.93
N GLN A 132 -7.81 -22.87 9.76
CA GLN A 132 -8.53 -23.52 10.82
C GLN A 132 -7.46 -24.05 11.75
N ARG A 133 -7.38 -23.49 12.96
CA ARG A 133 -6.50 -24.04 13.99
C ARG A 133 -6.84 -25.52 13.96
N ARG A 134 -5.88 -26.35 13.54
CA ARG A 134 -6.00 -27.80 13.65
C ARG A 134 -6.07 -28.07 15.15
N ASP A 135 -7.27 -27.93 15.70
CA ASP A 135 -7.65 -28.49 16.98
C ASP A 135 -7.42 -29.99 16.83
N GLY A 136 -6.37 -30.49 17.47
CA GLY A 136 -6.22 -31.93 17.68
C GLY A 136 -4.94 -32.62 17.23
N GLN A 137 -3.77 -31.97 17.16
CA GLN A 137 -2.52 -32.74 17.21
C GLN A 137 -1.37 -31.96 17.82
N ALA A 138 -1.23 -32.07 19.15
CA ALA A 138 0.02 -31.77 19.84
C ALA A 138 1.11 -32.77 19.35
N PRO A 139 2.23 -32.33 18.77
CA PRO A 139 3.32 -33.23 18.41
C PRO A 139 4.35 -33.25 19.54
N PHE A 140 3.96 -33.57 20.77
CA PHE A 140 4.92 -33.81 21.86
C PHE A 140 4.39 -34.85 22.85
N LYS A 141 4.36 -36.12 22.43
CA LYS A 141 4.59 -37.21 23.39
C LYS A 141 6.06 -37.14 23.81
N ARG A 142 6.36 -36.40 24.87
CA ARG A 142 7.61 -36.59 25.62
C ARG A 142 7.35 -37.69 26.63
N ASP A 143 7.88 -38.86 26.33
CA ASP A 143 7.91 -40.00 27.25
C ASP A 143 8.62 -39.60 28.55
N PHE A 144 7.85 -39.45 29.62
CA PHE A 144 8.38 -39.44 30.98
C PHE A 144 8.80 -40.87 31.35
N ARG A 145 10.01 -41.27 30.93
CA ARG A 145 10.72 -42.41 31.53
C ARG A 145 12.18 -42.05 31.81
N LYS A 146 12.38 -41.63 33.07
CA LYS A 146 13.39 -42.13 34.01
C LYS A 146 14.87 -42.02 33.57
N GLY A 147 15.56 -41.00 34.10
CA GLY A 147 16.99 -41.10 34.38
C GLY A 147 17.79 -39.80 34.31
N GLY A 148 18.15 -39.25 35.47
CA GLY A 148 19.48 -38.64 35.64
C GLY A 148 19.59 -37.11 35.74
N PHE A 149 19.78 -36.65 36.97
CA PHE A 149 20.70 -35.58 37.40
C PHE A 149 20.62 -34.16 36.80
N GLY A 150 20.27 -33.21 37.69
CA GLY A 150 21.16 -32.08 37.99
C GLY A 150 20.91 -30.77 37.22
N GLY A 151 20.46 -29.73 37.94
CA GLY A 151 20.58 -28.36 37.43
C GLY A 151 19.58 -27.36 37.99
N ASN A 152 19.58 -27.15 39.30
CA ASN A 152 18.95 -26.00 39.93
C ASN A 152 19.66 -24.72 39.41
N ARG A 153 19.07 -24.01 38.44
CA ARG A 153 19.54 -22.68 38.01
C ARG A 153 18.66 -21.60 38.66
N PRO A 154 19.15 -20.85 39.66
CA PRO A 154 18.41 -19.74 40.23
C PRO A 154 18.29 -18.59 39.24
N SER A 155 17.10 -18.01 39.19
CA SER A 155 16.72 -16.83 38.42
C SER A 155 17.34 -15.56 39.01
N TYR A 156 18.57 -15.23 38.60
CA TYR A 156 19.18 -13.92 38.86
C TYR A 156 18.80 -12.95 37.72
N ARG A 157 17.86 -12.05 37.98
CA ARG A 157 17.62 -10.86 37.13
C ARG A 157 18.42 -9.69 37.71
N PRO A 158 19.46 -9.18 37.03
CA PRO A 158 20.16 -7.98 37.47
C PRO A 158 19.20 -6.77 37.39
N GLY A 159 19.12 -5.96 38.46
CA GLY A 159 18.46 -4.65 38.44
C GLY A 159 17.28 -4.41 39.39
N VAL A 160 16.95 -5.33 40.31
CA VAL A 160 15.80 -5.16 41.25
C VAL A 160 16.25 -4.98 42.72
N ARG A 161 17.44 -4.44 42.96
CA ARG A 161 17.95 -4.22 44.34
C ARG A 161 18.05 -2.75 44.78
N ASP A 162 17.68 -1.79 43.93
CA ASP A 162 17.79 -0.37 44.28
C ASP A 162 16.44 0.31 44.58
N LEU A 163 15.39 -0.45 44.93
CA LEU A 163 14.03 0.10 45.11
C LEU A 163 13.28 -0.32 46.38
N LEU A 164 13.95 -0.89 47.39
CA LEU A 164 13.34 -1.11 48.72
C LEU A 164 14.35 -0.89 49.84
#